data_AF-A0A2G5T9Q7-F1
#
_entry.id   AF-A0A2G5T9Q7-F1
#
_cell.length_a   1.000
_cell.length_b   1.000
_cell.length_c   1.000
_cell.angle_alpha   90.00
_cell.angle_beta   90.00
_cell.angle_gamma   90.00
#
_symmetry.space_group_name_H-M   'P 1'
#
loop_
_entity.id
_entity.type
_entity.pdbx_description
1 polymer ?
#
loop_
_entity_poly.entity_id
_entity_poly.type
_entity_poly.pdbx_seq_one_letter_code
_entity_poly.pdbx_strand_id
1 'polypeptide(L)'
;MLFPTAAGYALGLFTKIGVDLALQTTVIVVEIGMTILSILVLFENRYTFLAASPKFWIRVRRSVIGLFYIIACIYFIPFNFMVPDQSAVGPAIIKRLEDLRCFYTGPIFVLAQDATLVAWSTSIKLLVEFTFIIVLVARTFTNIVKQNKMASLSKNTIALQKKFFVSITIQTSIPIAVIILPLVYCAYSLSQGFYSQALNNICFLIISSHGLVSTIAMLLIHEPYRNVLFKCGEARRESRTMSVSIVKSFVDRNSTMH
;
A
#
# COMPACT_ATOMS: atom_id res chain seq x y z
N MET A 1 17.69 3.34 6.19
CA MET A 1 18.37 3.93 5.01
C MET A 1 19.06 5.22 5.41
N LEU A 2 20.08 5.62 4.66
CA LEU A 2 20.87 6.84 4.82
C LEU A 2 20.68 7.75 3.59
N PHE A 3 19.43 7.95 3.20
CA PHE A 3 19.03 8.71 2.01
C PHE A 3 19.32 10.22 2.18
N PRO A 4 19.82 10.96 1.17
CA PRO A 4 19.80 10.68 -0.28
C PRO A 4 20.95 9.81 -0.80
N THR A 5 21.96 9.53 0.02
CA THR A 5 22.92 8.49 -0.33
C THR A 5 22.16 7.17 -0.43
N ALA A 6 22.22 6.49 -1.58
CA ALA A 6 21.55 5.20 -1.77
C ALA A 6 22.31 4.11 -0.99
N ALA A 7 22.23 4.20 0.33
CA ALA A 7 22.94 3.36 1.26
C ALA A 7 22.07 3.07 2.49
N GLY A 8 22.41 2.02 3.23
CA GLY A 8 21.66 1.65 4.42
C GLY A 8 22.34 0.56 5.22
N TYR A 9 21.83 0.41 6.43
CA TYR A 9 22.18 -0.68 7.32
C TYR A 9 20.96 -1.60 7.44
N ALA A 10 21.14 -2.88 7.11
CA ALA A 10 20.07 -3.87 7.19
C ALA A 10 20.08 -4.57 8.54
N LEU A 11 18.88 -4.82 9.05
CA LEU A 11 18.62 -5.55 10.29
C LEU A 11 17.49 -6.53 10.03
N GLY A 12 17.59 -7.75 10.56
CA GLY A 12 16.51 -8.71 10.51
C GLY A 12 16.98 -10.15 10.32
N LEU A 13 16.01 -11.04 10.14
CA LEU A 13 16.28 -12.47 9.98
C LEU A 13 17.14 -12.75 8.74
N PHE A 14 16.83 -12.13 7.59
CA PHE A 14 17.58 -12.32 6.34
C PHE A 14 19.04 -11.91 6.46
N THR A 15 19.32 -10.81 7.16
CA THR A 15 20.70 -10.42 7.50
C THR A 15 21.37 -11.45 8.41
N LYS A 16 20.66 -11.99 9.42
CA LYS A 16 21.22 -12.99 10.35
C LYS A 16 21.57 -14.32 9.69
N ILE A 17 20.82 -14.74 8.67
CA ILE A 17 21.11 -15.96 7.91
C ILE A 17 22.05 -15.73 6.71
N GLY A 18 22.59 -14.51 6.56
CA GLY A 18 23.61 -14.19 5.55
C GLY A 18 23.08 -13.98 4.13
N VAL A 19 21.79 -13.63 3.96
CA VAL A 19 21.26 -13.28 2.63
C VAL A 19 21.94 -12.01 2.11
N ASP A 20 22.31 -12.01 0.84
CA ASP A 20 22.90 -10.85 0.18
C ASP A 20 22.02 -9.58 0.32
N LEU A 21 22.67 -8.44 0.56
CA LEU A 21 21.99 -7.17 0.85
C LEU A 21 21.38 -6.52 -0.39
N ALA A 22 21.95 -6.74 -1.58
CA ALA A 22 21.38 -6.29 -2.83
C ALA A 22 20.10 -7.08 -3.15
N LEU A 23 20.10 -8.39 -2.89
CA LEU A 23 18.90 -9.23 -2.99
C LEU A 23 17.81 -8.81 -1.99
N GLN A 24 18.15 -8.55 -0.73
CA GLN A 24 17.19 -8.02 0.25
C GLN A 24 16.55 -6.71 -0.21
N THR A 25 17.36 -5.79 -0.76
CA THR A 25 16.88 -4.52 -1.30
C THR A 25 15.95 -4.73 -2.50
N THR A 26 16.31 -5.67 -3.39
CA THR A 26 15.47 -6.05 -4.53
C THR A 26 14.12 -6.56 -4.09
N VAL A 27 14.07 -7.46 -3.09
CA VAL A 27 12.79 -8.00 -2.57
C VAL A 27 11.90 -6.88 -2.03
N ILE A 28 12.43 -5.97 -1.23
CA ILE A 28 11.65 -4.83 -0.67
C ILE A 28 11.07 -3.97 -1.80
N VAL A 29 11.86 -3.66 -2.82
CA VAL A 29 11.41 -2.83 -3.94
C VAL A 29 10.36 -3.55 -4.79
N VAL A 30 10.52 -4.86 -5.00
CA VAL A 30 9.52 -5.70 -5.68
C VAL A 30 8.22 -5.72 -4.88
N GLU A 31 8.25 -5.90 -3.55
CA GLU A 31 7.06 -5.89 -2.70
C GLU A 31 6.28 -4.56 -2.81
N ILE A 32 6.97 -3.43 -2.75
CA ILE A 32 6.34 -2.11 -2.95
C ILE A 32 5.67 -2.03 -4.33
N GLY A 33 6.36 -2.52 -5.37
CA GLY A 33 5.80 -2.61 -6.72
C GLY A 33 4.56 -3.50 -6.80
N MET A 34 4.59 -4.65 -6.13
CA MET A 34 3.48 -5.60 -6.08
C MET A 34 2.25 -5.02 -5.38
N THR A 35 2.45 -4.19 -4.35
CA THR A 35 1.35 -3.45 -3.70
C THR A 35 0.66 -2.52 -4.70
N ILE A 36 1.41 -1.75 -5.50
CA ILE A 36 0.83 -0.86 -6.52
C ILE A 36 0.10 -1.69 -7.59
N LEU A 37 0.66 -2.81 -8.02
CA LEU A 37 -0.01 -3.71 -8.96
C LEU A 37 -1.28 -4.32 -8.39
N SER A 38 -1.34 -4.62 -7.09
CA SER A 38 -2.57 -5.11 -6.46
C SER A 38 -3.72 -4.09 -6.55
N ILE A 39 -3.40 -2.80 -6.43
CA ILE A 39 -4.34 -1.70 -6.60
C ILE A 39 -4.78 -1.58 -8.06
N LEU A 40 -3.83 -1.70 -8.99
CA LEU A 40 -4.11 -1.69 -10.42
C LEU A 40 -5.08 -2.82 -10.79
N VAL A 41 -4.79 -4.06 -10.35
CA VAL A 41 -5.65 -5.23 -10.60
C VAL A 41 -7.02 -5.07 -9.93
N LEU A 42 -7.09 -4.47 -8.73
CA LEU A 42 -8.37 -4.15 -8.08
C LEU A 42 -9.23 -3.25 -8.97
N PHE A 43 -8.70 -2.13 -9.45
CA PHE A 43 -9.46 -1.21 -10.31
C PHE A 43 -9.70 -1.78 -11.70
N GLU A 44 -8.81 -2.60 -12.22
CA GLU A 44 -9.02 -3.30 -13.49
C GLU A 44 -10.19 -4.26 -13.40
N ASN A 45 -10.25 -5.06 -12.32
CA ASN A 45 -11.37 -5.95 -12.06
C ASN A 45 -12.70 -5.17 -11.92
N ARG A 46 -12.67 -3.98 -11.31
CA ARG A 46 -13.86 -3.10 -11.22
C ARG A 46 -14.25 -2.56 -12.59
N TYR A 47 -13.30 -2.11 -13.39
CA TYR A 47 -13.56 -1.66 -14.75
C TYR A 47 -14.15 -2.77 -15.61
N THR A 48 -13.56 -3.97 -15.58
CA THR A 48 -14.04 -5.10 -16.39
C THR A 48 -15.46 -5.53 -16.00
N PHE A 49 -15.77 -5.59 -14.70
CA PHE A 49 -17.09 -6.02 -14.23
C PHE A 49 -18.17 -4.94 -14.35
N LEU A 50 -17.85 -3.70 -13.96
CA LEU A 50 -18.83 -2.61 -13.89
C LEU A 50 -18.96 -1.84 -15.20
N ALA A 51 -17.93 -1.81 -16.05
CA ALA A 51 -17.88 -0.92 -17.21
C ALA A 51 -18.19 -1.60 -18.56
N ALA A 52 -18.90 -2.73 -18.58
CA ALA A 52 -19.29 -3.46 -19.80
C ALA A 52 -18.16 -3.47 -20.84
N SER A 53 -16.97 -3.89 -20.40
CA SER A 53 -15.72 -3.63 -21.10
C SER A 53 -15.73 -4.16 -22.54
N PRO A 54 -15.06 -3.49 -23.50
CA PRO A 54 -14.98 -3.97 -24.88
C PRO A 54 -14.44 -5.39 -24.94
N LYS A 55 -14.98 -6.23 -25.85
CA LYS A 55 -14.52 -7.62 -26.04
C LYS A 55 -13.00 -7.72 -26.26
N PHE A 56 -12.42 -6.73 -26.92
CA PHE A 56 -10.96 -6.60 -27.10
C PHE A 56 -10.21 -6.47 -25.78
N TRP A 57 -10.67 -5.59 -24.87
CA TRP A 57 -10.04 -5.40 -23.56
C TRP A 57 -10.02 -6.70 -22.74
N ILE A 58 -11.16 -7.40 -22.70
CA ILE A 58 -11.30 -8.67 -21.97
C ILE A 58 -10.27 -9.71 -22.45
N ARG A 59 -9.94 -9.72 -23.75
CA ARG A 59 -8.96 -10.64 -24.33
C ARG A 59 -7.52 -10.28 -23.95
N VAL A 60 -7.18 -8.99 -24.01
CA VAL A 60 -5.79 -8.52 -23.88
C VAL A 60 -5.38 -8.23 -22.44
N ARG A 61 -6.34 -7.95 -21.53
CA ARG A 61 -6.05 -7.54 -20.15
C ARG A 61 -5.14 -8.50 -19.38
N ARG A 62 -5.30 -9.82 -19.57
CA ARG A 62 -4.52 -10.83 -18.86
C ARG A 62 -3.04 -10.74 -19.24
N SER A 63 -2.75 -10.54 -20.51
CA SER A 63 -1.38 -10.34 -21.02
C SER A 63 -0.79 -9.03 -20.53
N VAL A 64 -1.58 -7.94 -20.50
CA VAL A 64 -1.12 -6.64 -19.98
C VAL A 64 -0.78 -6.71 -18.49
N ILE A 65 -1.67 -7.31 -17.68
CA ILE A 65 -1.43 -7.51 -16.25
C ILE A 65 -0.24 -8.45 -16.03
N GLY A 66 -0.13 -9.54 -16.80
CA GLY A 66 1.00 -10.45 -16.75
C GLY A 66 2.33 -9.75 -17.06
N LEU A 67 2.36 -8.88 -18.07
CA LEU A 67 3.52 -8.06 -18.40
C LEU A 67 3.89 -7.12 -17.25
N PHE A 68 2.91 -6.46 -16.62
CA PHE A 68 3.17 -5.62 -15.45
C PHE A 68 3.80 -6.42 -14.30
N TYR A 69 3.29 -7.62 -14.01
CA TYR A 69 3.90 -8.50 -13.00
C TYR A 69 5.34 -8.88 -13.34
N ILE A 70 5.60 -9.25 -14.60
CA ILE A 70 6.96 -9.57 -15.06
C ILE A 70 7.86 -8.36 -14.85
N ILE A 71 7.46 -7.17 -15.32
CA ILE A 71 8.22 -5.93 -15.16
C ILE A 71 8.47 -5.64 -13.68
N ALA A 72 7.45 -5.73 -12.82
CA ALA A 72 7.62 -5.46 -11.38
C ALA A 72 8.64 -6.39 -10.72
N CYS A 73 8.72 -7.66 -11.12
CA CYS A 73 9.69 -8.61 -10.61
C CYS A 73 11.11 -8.40 -11.14
N ILE A 74 11.25 -7.98 -12.41
CA ILE A 74 12.58 -7.96 -13.06
C ILE A 74 13.21 -6.57 -13.19
N TYR A 75 12.44 -5.47 -13.13
CA TYR A 75 12.96 -4.14 -13.49
C TYR A 75 14.10 -3.68 -12.58
N PHE A 76 14.14 -4.16 -11.33
CA PHE A 76 15.15 -3.77 -10.36
C PHE A 76 16.41 -4.65 -10.42
N ILE A 77 16.34 -5.83 -11.05
CA ILE A 77 17.46 -6.78 -11.14
C ILE A 77 18.71 -6.15 -11.77
N PRO A 78 18.63 -5.37 -12.86
CA PRO A 78 19.80 -4.74 -13.47
C PRO A 78 20.61 -3.86 -12.50
N PHE A 79 19.97 -3.24 -11.50
CA PHE A 79 20.66 -2.38 -10.55
C PHE A 79 21.56 -3.14 -9.56
N ASN A 80 21.33 -4.45 -9.37
CA ASN A 80 22.24 -5.26 -8.57
C ASN A 80 23.64 -5.37 -9.19
N PHE A 81 23.75 -5.25 -10.51
CA PHE A 81 25.03 -5.24 -11.22
C PHE A 81 25.71 -3.85 -11.22
N MET A 82 25.00 -2.82 -10.76
CA MET A 82 25.53 -1.46 -10.59
C MET A 82 26.00 -1.20 -9.15
N VAL A 83 25.82 -2.18 -8.25
CA VAL A 83 26.26 -2.08 -6.86
C VAL A 83 27.78 -1.96 -6.85
N PRO A 84 28.33 -0.90 -6.24
CA PRO A 84 29.78 -0.71 -6.17
C PRO A 84 30.42 -1.78 -5.29
N ASP A 85 31.70 -2.05 -5.54
CA ASP A 85 32.52 -2.84 -4.63
C ASP A 85 32.57 -2.14 -3.25
N GLN A 86 31.99 -2.81 -2.26
CA GLN A 86 31.87 -2.29 -0.90
C GLN A 86 33.25 -2.13 -0.23
N SER A 87 34.25 -2.91 -0.66
CA SER A 87 35.62 -2.82 -0.12
C SER A 87 36.35 -1.57 -0.60
N ALA A 88 36.11 -1.15 -1.85
CA ALA A 88 36.74 0.03 -2.45
C ALA A 88 36.00 1.35 -2.10
N VAL A 89 34.67 1.30 -2.05
CA VAL A 89 33.81 2.50 -1.97
C VAL A 89 33.28 2.73 -0.56
N GLY A 90 33.12 1.65 0.20
CA GLY A 90 32.66 1.68 1.59
C GLY A 90 33.46 2.68 2.43
N PRO A 91 34.79 2.65 2.48
CA PRO A 91 35.56 3.52 3.38
C PRO A 91 35.37 5.02 3.16
N ALA A 92 35.28 5.46 1.90
CA ALA A 92 35.12 6.89 1.57
C ALA A 92 33.72 7.41 1.93
N ILE A 93 32.68 6.62 1.64
CA ILE A 93 31.30 6.96 1.99
C ILE A 93 31.06 6.80 3.49
N ILE A 94 31.61 5.76 4.12
CA ILE A 94 31.56 5.54 5.57
C ILE A 94 32.23 6.69 6.32
N LYS A 95 33.39 7.19 5.87
CA LYS A 95 34.03 8.37 6.46
C LYS A 95 33.14 9.61 6.38
N ARG A 96 32.43 9.80 5.27
CA ARG A 96 31.44 10.89 5.12
C ARG A 96 30.20 10.69 5.99
N LEU A 97 29.89 9.46 6.37
CA LEU A 97 28.76 9.07 7.21
C LEU A 97 29.18 8.81 8.67
N GLU A 98 30.43 9.07 9.04
CA GLU A 98 30.98 8.71 10.36
C GLU A 98 30.26 9.44 11.50
N ASP A 99 29.80 10.67 11.25
CA ASP A 99 28.96 11.45 12.18
C ASP A 99 27.60 10.80 12.47
N LEU A 100 27.18 9.81 11.67
CA LEU A 100 25.90 9.11 11.77
C LEU A 100 26.01 7.76 12.46
N ARG A 101 27.19 7.40 12.98
CA ARG A 101 27.46 6.12 13.64
C ARG A 101 26.61 5.86 14.89
N CYS A 102 25.99 6.89 15.45
CA CYS A 102 25.00 6.73 16.52
C CYS A 102 23.68 6.05 16.06
N PHE A 103 23.42 5.98 14.75
CA PHE A 103 22.19 5.40 14.18
C PHE A 103 22.35 3.98 13.63
N TYR A 104 23.58 3.46 13.53
CA TYR A 104 23.85 2.11 13.03
C TYR A 104 25.13 1.55 13.65
N THR A 105 25.17 0.23 13.87
CA THR A 105 26.30 -0.44 14.54
C THR A 105 27.11 -1.35 13.62
N GLY A 106 26.54 -1.78 12.50
CA GLY A 106 27.18 -2.70 11.55
C GLY A 106 27.61 -2.04 10.23
N PRO A 107 28.06 -2.85 9.25
CA PRO A 107 28.54 -2.34 7.97
C PRO A 107 27.40 -1.69 7.17
N ILE A 108 27.71 -0.56 6.53
CA ILE A 108 26.80 0.10 5.60
C ILE A 108 26.88 -0.59 4.25
N PHE A 109 25.73 -0.90 3.67
CA PHE A 109 25.59 -1.30 2.28
C PHE A 109 25.29 -0.09 1.42
N VAL A 110 26.11 0.13 0.39
CA VAL A 110 25.92 1.18 -0.62
C VAL A 110 25.33 0.53 -1.87
N LEU A 111 24.07 0.83 -2.18
CA LEU A 111 23.36 0.35 -3.37
C LEU A 111 23.89 0.99 -4.64
N ALA A 112 24.10 2.32 -4.64
CA ALA A 112 24.59 3.05 -5.81
C ALA A 112 25.34 4.32 -5.37
N GLN A 113 26.42 4.65 -6.07
CA GLN A 113 27.10 5.96 -5.92
C GLN A 113 26.28 7.07 -6.57
N ASP A 114 25.72 6.79 -7.75
CA ASP A 114 24.78 7.65 -8.45
C ASP A 114 23.41 6.97 -8.53
N ALA A 115 22.45 7.51 -7.77
CA ALA A 115 21.08 7.01 -7.72
C ALA A 115 20.21 7.51 -8.88
N THR A 116 20.73 8.35 -9.78
CA THR A 116 19.96 9.04 -10.83
C THR A 116 19.22 8.05 -11.73
N LEU A 117 19.90 7.01 -12.21
CA LEU A 117 19.27 6.01 -13.09
C LEU A 117 18.17 5.21 -12.36
N VAL A 118 18.43 4.80 -11.11
CA VAL A 118 17.45 4.10 -10.26
C VAL A 118 16.24 4.99 -10.00
N ALA A 119 16.47 6.28 -9.71
CA ALA A 119 15.42 7.25 -9.45
C ALA A 119 14.55 7.50 -10.69
N TRP A 120 15.15 7.72 -11.86
CA TRP A 120 14.42 7.96 -13.11
C TRP A 120 13.63 6.73 -13.56
N SER A 121 14.25 5.55 -13.57
CA SER A 121 13.58 4.30 -13.93
C SER A 121 12.39 4.00 -13.01
N THR A 122 12.57 4.17 -11.70
CA THR A 122 11.50 4.02 -10.72
C THR A 122 10.40 5.06 -10.93
N SER A 123 10.76 6.33 -11.19
CA SER A 123 9.80 7.41 -11.44
C SER A 123 8.95 7.17 -12.68
N ILE A 124 9.57 6.73 -13.79
CA ILE A 124 8.86 6.39 -15.04
C ILE A 124 7.90 5.23 -14.80
N LYS A 125 8.37 4.16 -14.13
CA LYS A 125 7.53 3.01 -13.78
C LYS A 125 6.31 3.45 -12.97
N LEU A 126 6.50 4.20 -11.88
CA LEU A 126 5.41 4.70 -11.04
C LEU A 126 4.44 5.58 -11.83
N LEU A 127 4.95 6.48 -12.69
CA LEU A 127 4.12 7.33 -13.53
C LEU A 127 3.20 6.52 -14.44
N VAL A 128 3.71 5.47 -15.07
CA VAL A 128 2.92 4.57 -15.93
C VAL A 128 1.83 3.86 -15.11
N GLU A 129 2.17 3.28 -13.96
CA GLU A 129 1.23 2.53 -13.11
C GLU A 129 0.12 3.45 -12.55
N PHE A 130 0.48 4.61 -12.00
CA PHE A 130 -0.49 5.56 -11.46
C PHE A 130 -1.39 6.14 -12.56
N THR A 131 -0.83 6.47 -13.73
CA THR A 131 -1.63 6.92 -14.88
C THR A 131 -2.64 5.84 -15.29
N PHE A 132 -2.21 4.58 -15.34
CA PHE A 132 -3.08 3.47 -15.67
C PHE A 132 -4.22 3.30 -14.66
N ILE A 133 -3.93 3.38 -13.36
CA ILE A 133 -4.93 3.36 -12.28
C ILE A 133 -5.93 4.50 -12.46
N ILE A 134 -5.45 5.74 -12.67
CA ILE A 134 -6.31 6.93 -12.84
C ILE A 134 -7.26 6.73 -14.04
N VAL A 135 -6.75 6.24 -15.17
CA VAL A 135 -7.57 5.95 -16.35
C VAL A 135 -8.65 4.91 -16.03
N LEU A 136 -8.31 3.81 -15.35
CA LEU A 136 -9.29 2.79 -14.95
C LEU A 136 -10.36 3.35 -14.01
N VAL A 137 -9.97 4.16 -13.03
CA VAL A 137 -10.90 4.82 -12.10
C VAL A 137 -11.87 5.73 -12.87
N ALA A 138 -11.34 6.62 -13.72
CA ALA A 138 -12.14 7.56 -14.50
C ALA A 138 -13.10 6.85 -15.47
N ARG A 139 -12.62 5.80 -16.14
CA ARG A 139 -13.43 5.00 -17.07
C ARG A 139 -14.53 4.22 -16.36
N THR A 140 -14.22 3.63 -15.19
CA THR A 140 -15.21 2.93 -14.37
C THR A 140 -16.30 3.88 -13.88
N PHE A 141 -15.91 5.04 -13.34
CA PHE A 141 -16.85 6.05 -12.87
C PHE A 141 -17.76 6.55 -13.99
N THR A 142 -17.18 6.90 -15.14
CA THR A 142 -17.94 7.37 -16.32
C THR A 142 -18.96 6.32 -16.77
N ASN A 143 -18.61 5.03 -16.73
CA ASN A 143 -19.51 3.97 -17.15
C ASN A 143 -20.68 3.77 -16.18
N ILE A 144 -20.41 3.78 -14.86
CA ILE A 144 -21.46 3.72 -13.83
C ILE A 144 -22.48 4.87 -14.04
N VAL A 145 -21.98 6.08 -14.34
CA VAL A 145 -22.85 7.24 -14.63
C VAL A 145 -23.66 7.04 -15.92
N LYS A 146 -23.07 6.46 -16.98
CA LYS A 146 -23.79 6.17 -18.24
C LYS A 146 -24.87 5.10 -18.07
N GLN A 147 -24.60 4.01 -17.37
CA GLN A 147 -25.59 2.95 -17.12
C GLN A 147 -26.80 3.47 -16.34
N ASN A 148 -26.59 4.42 -15.42
CA ASN A 148 -27.68 5.10 -14.73
C ASN A 148 -28.60 5.87 -15.68
N LYS A 149 -28.06 6.47 -16.75
CA LYS A 149 -28.85 7.20 -17.75
C LYS A 149 -29.59 6.28 -18.71
N MET A 150 -29.04 5.10 -19.01
CA MET A 150 -29.60 4.16 -19.98
C MET A 150 -30.65 3.21 -19.40
N ALA A 151 -30.97 3.32 -18.09
CA ALA A 151 -31.92 2.46 -17.38
C ALA A 151 -31.69 0.94 -17.57
N SER A 152 -30.46 0.53 -17.91
CA SER A 152 -30.14 -0.87 -18.22
C SER A 152 -30.11 -1.77 -16.97
N LEU A 153 -30.15 -1.17 -15.77
CA LEU A 153 -30.13 -1.82 -14.46
C LEU A 153 -31.15 -1.15 -13.54
N SER A 154 -31.58 -1.87 -12.50
CA SER A 154 -32.47 -1.29 -11.48
C SER A 154 -31.78 -0.15 -10.74
N LYS A 155 -32.57 0.85 -10.30
CA LYS A 155 -32.07 2.00 -9.51
C LYS A 155 -31.31 1.54 -8.26
N ASN A 156 -31.78 0.46 -7.61
CA ASN A 156 -31.15 -0.09 -6.41
C ASN A 156 -29.77 -0.71 -6.71
N THR A 157 -29.65 -1.49 -7.80
CA THR A 157 -28.38 -2.09 -8.23
C THR A 157 -27.33 -1.02 -8.54
N ILE A 158 -27.71 0.03 -9.26
CA ILE A 158 -26.81 1.14 -9.61
C ILE A 158 -26.36 1.89 -8.35
N ALA A 159 -27.29 2.17 -7.43
CA ALA A 159 -26.96 2.83 -6.16
C ALA A 159 -25.94 2.02 -5.36
N LEU A 160 -26.11 0.69 -5.30
CA LEU A 160 -25.18 -0.21 -4.63
C LEU A 160 -23.80 -0.21 -5.30
N GLN A 161 -23.73 -0.32 -6.63
CA GLN A 161 -22.48 -0.27 -7.39
C GLN A 161 -21.73 1.05 -7.19
N LYS A 162 -22.44 2.19 -7.22
CA LYS A 162 -21.87 3.51 -6.98
C LYS A 162 -21.31 3.62 -5.56
N LYS A 163 -22.10 3.24 -4.54
CA LYS A 163 -21.67 3.26 -3.13
C LYS A 163 -20.42 2.40 -2.94
N PHE A 164 -20.40 1.20 -3.51
CA PHE A 164 -19.29 0.29 -3.43
C PHE A 164 -18.03 0.78 -4.15
N PHE A 165 -18.16 1.34 -5.36
CA PHE A 165 -17.03 1.90 -6.09
C PHE A 165 -16.42 3.12 -5.39
N VAL A 166 -17.26 4.01 -4.83
CA VAL A 166 -16.80 5.14 -4.01
C VAL A 166 -16.08 4.63 -2.76
N SER A 167 -16.62 3.62 -2.08
CA SER A 167 -16.01 2.98 -0.91
C SER A 167 -14.60 2.46 -1.22
N ILE A 168 -14.44 1.71 -2.32
CA ILE A 168 -13.13 1.22 -2.76
C ILE A 168 -12.20 2.38 -3.09
N THR A 169 -12.69 3.39 -3.82
CA THR A 169 -11.87 4.54 -4.20
C THR A 169 -11.33 5.28 -2.97
N ILE A 170 -12.18 5.52 -1.98
CA ILE A 170 -11.79 6.14 -0.71
C ILE A 170 -10.80 5.24 0.03
N GLN A 171 -11.13 3.96 0.21
CA GLN A 171 -10.25 3.02 0.91
C GLN A 171 -8.86 2.95 0.29
N THR A 172 -8.77 2.89 -1.04
CA THR A 172 -7.49 2.80 -1.75
C THR A 172 -6.73 4.12 -1.78
N SER A 173 -7.43 5.26 -1.71
CA SER A 173 -6.77 6.58 -1.64
C SER A 173 -5.96 6.78 -0.35
N ILE A 174 -6.39 6.18 0.77
CA ILE A 174 -5.72 6.29 2.07
C ILE A 174 -4.28 5.73 2.02
N PRO A 175 -4.02 4.45 1.69
CA PRO A 175 -2.67 3.92 1.62
C PRO A 175 -1.83 4.58 0.52
N ILE A 176 -2.44 5.05 -0.58
CA ILE A 176 -1.74 5.85 -1.61
C ILE A 176 -1.23 7.17 -1.01
N ALA A 177 -2.08 7.91 -0.29
CA ALA A 177 -1.69 9.15 0.36
C ALA A 177 -0.57 8.94 1.40
N VAL A 178 -0.64 7.83 2.14
CA VAL A 178 0.40 7.40 3.09
C VAL A 178 1.75 7.17 2.38
N ILE A 179 1.76 6.59 1.17
CA ILE A 179 3.00 6.31 0.40
C ILE A 179 3.53 7.55 -0.34
N ILE A 180 2.66 8.46 -0.79
CA ILE A 180 3.07 9.69 -1.49
C ILE A 180 3.97 10.56 -0.60
N LEU A 181 3.68 10.64 0.70
CA LEU A 181 4.47 11.46 1.64
C LEU A 181 5.96 11.07 1.65
N PRO A 182 6.35 9.79 1.88
CA PRO A 182 7.71 9.31 1.70
C PRO A 182 8.31 9.60 0.33
N LEU A 183 7.54 9.43 -0.76
CA LEU A 183 8.05 9.65 -2.12
C LEU A 183 8.39 11.12 -2.37
N VAL A 184 7.56 12.06 -1.91
CA VAL A 184 7.83 13.50 -2.01
C VAL A 184 9.06 13.88 -1.22
N TYR A 185 9.21 13.36 0.00
CA TYR A 185 10.43 13.56 0.78
C TYR A 185 11.67 13.02 0.06
N CYS A 186 11.60 11.81 -0.52
CA CYS A 186 12.71 11.24 -1.28
C CYS A 186 13.06 12.11 -2.51
N ALA A 187 12.08 12.60 -3.26
CA ALA A 187 12.32 13.47 -4.40
C ALA A 187 12.99 14.80 -3.98
N TYR A 188 12.49 15.41 -2.89
CA TYR A 188 13.09 16.61 -2.32
C TYR A 188 14.53 16.37 -1.85
N SER A 189 14.75 15.32 -1.06
CA SER A 189 16.05 14.94 -0.52
C SER A 189 17.08 14.67 -1.62
N LEU A 190 16.71 13.98 -2.71
CA LEU A 190 17.59 13.79 -3.87
C LEU A 190 17.90 15.11 -4.58
N SER A 191 16.89 15.92 -4.86
CA SER A 191 17.08 17.15 -5.65
C SER A 191 17.91 18.21 -4.93
N GLN A 192 17.78 18.32 -3.61
CA GLN A 192 18.47 19.32 -2.79
C GLN A 192 19.73 18.77 -2.10
N GLY A 193 20.02 17.47 -2.24
CA GLY A 193 21.04 16.81 -1.43
C GLY A 193 20.78 16.87 0.08
N PHE A 194 19.51 17.07 0.48
CA PHE A 194 19.12 17.30 1.87
C PHE A 194 19.06 15.97 2.62
N TYR A 195 19.82 15.86 3.71
CA TYR A 195 19.86 14.67 4.56
C TYR A 195 19.19 14.95 5.92
N SER A 196 18.28 14.07 6.33
CA SER A 196 17.72 14.06 7.69
C SER A 196 17.43 12.63 8.14
N GLN A 197 18.17 12.15 9.14
CA GLN A 197 17.98 10.79 9.63
C GLN A 197 16.63 10.59 10.32
N ALA A 198 16.13 11.61 11.02
CA ALA A 198 14.80 11.58 11.63
C ALA A 198 13.71 11.41 10.57
N LEU A 199 13.77 12.18 9.48
CA LEU A 199 12.79 12.08 8.39
C LEU A 199 12.93 10.77 7.60
N ASN A 200 14.15 10.29 7.37
CA ASN A 200 14.39 8.97 6.78
C ASN A 200 13.71 7.87 7.61
N ASN A 201 13.90 7.87 8.92
CA ASN A 201 13.31 6.88 9.82
C ASN A 201 11.77 6.97 9.84
N ILE A 202 11.21 8.19 9.91
CA ILE A 202 9.75 8.41 9.86
C ILE A 202 9.17 7.89 8.55
N CYS A 203 9.80 8.22 7.41
CA CYS A 203 9.35 7.73 6.10
C CYS A 203 9.33 6.21 6.02
N PHE A 204 10.36 5.55 6.55
CA PHE A 204 10.40 4.09 6.60
C PHE A 204 9.32 3.50 7.50
N LEU A 205 9.05 4.09 8.68
CA LEU A 205 7.94 3.65 9.54
C LEU A 205 6.58 3.81 8.85
N ILE A 206 6.39 4.90 8.12
CA ILE A 206 5.17 5.14 7.31
C ILE A 206 5.04 4.06 6.24
N ILE A 207 6.10 3.80 5.47
CA ILE A 207 6.11 2.75 4.45
C ILE A 207 5.85 1.38 5.08
N SER A 208 6.52 1.01 6.18
CA SER A 208 6.31 -0.31 6.80
C SER A 208 4.91 -0.48 7.40
N SER A 209 4.26 0.59 7.87
CA SER A 209 2.94 0.53 8.50
C SER A 209 1.76 0.67 7.52
N HIS A 210 2.00 1.04 6.25
CA HIS A 210 0.93 1.31 5.28
C HIS A 210 -0.08 0.17 5.11
N GLY A 211 0.37 -1.09 5.18
CA GLY A 211 -0.49 -2.28 5.05
C GLY A 211 -1.49 -2.42 6.20
N LEU A 212 -1.05 -2.09 7.42
CA LEU A 212 -1.92 -2.05 8.60
C LEU A 212 -2.98 -0.95 8.45
N VAL A 213 -2.55 0.26 8.04
CA VAL A 213 -3.46 1.39 7.79
C VAL A 213 -4.50 1.03 6.72
N SER A 214 -4.07 0.40 5.62
CA SER A 214 -4.96 -0.06 4.55
C SER A 214 -6.01 -1.07 5.04
N THR A 215 -5.58 -2.02 5.90
CA THR A 215 -6.45 -3.04 6.47
C THR A 215 -7.48 -2.42 7.40
N ILE A 216 -7.05 -1.55 8.32
CA ILE A 216 -7.97 -0.82 9.21
C ILE A 216 -8.96 0.01 8.41
N ALA A 217 -8.50 0.73 7.39
CA ALA A 217 -9.36 1.52 6.51
C ALA A 217 -10.42 0.64 5.83
N MET A 218 -10.05 -0.54 5.32
CA MET A 218 -10.98 -1.51 4.73
C MET A 218 -12.11 -1.87 5.69
N LEU A 219 -11.74 -2.25 6.92
CA LEU A 219 -12.67 -2.70 7.95
C LEU A 219 -13.65 -1.60 8.37
N LEU A 220 -13.18 -0.35 8.43
CA LEU A 220 -13.98 0.80 8.86
C LEU A 220 -14.83 1.40 7.73
N ILE A 221 -14.41 1.29 6.47
CA ILE A 221 -15.12 1.90 5.35
C ILE A 221 -16.25 1.00 4.83
N HIS A 222 -16.01 -0.30 4.74
CA HIS A 222 -16.96 -1.22 4.15
C HIS A 222 -18.02 -1.68 5.14
N GLU A 223 -19.28 -1.37 4.83
CA GLU A 223 -20.45 -1.72 5.63
C GLU A 223 -20.52 -3.21 6.04
N PRO A 224 -20.27 -4.20 5.16
CA PRO A 224 -20.27 -5.61 5.57
C PRO A 224 -19.26 -5.92 6.68
N TYR A 225 -18.06 -5.34 6.63
CA TYR A 225 -17.02 -5.55 7.64
C TYR A 225 -17.35 -4.84 8.95
N ARG A 226 -17.81 -3.58 8.87
CA ARG A 226 -18.29 -2.84 10.05
C ARG A 226 -19.42 -3.57 10.77
N ASN A 227 -20.37 -4.11 10.01
CA ASN A 227 -21.49 -4.83 10.59
C ASN A 227 -21.01 -6.04 11.39
N VAL A 228 -20.04 -6.81 10.90
CA VAL A 228 -19.48 -7.94 11.67
C VAL A 228 -18.72 -7.46 12.91
N LEU A 229 -17.87 -6.44 12.77
CA LEU A 229 -17.03 -5.94 13.86
C LEU A 229 -17.83 -5.27 14.98
N PHE A 230 -18.81 -4.45 14.63
CA PHE A 230 -19.55 -3.62 15.59
C PHE A 230 -20.90 -4.23 16.00
N LYS A 231 -21.57 -5.06 15.18
CA LYS A 231 -22.77 -5.78 15.64
C LYS A 231 -22.47 -6.94 16.58
N CYS A 232 -21.26 -7.51 16.56
CA CYS A 232 -20.86 -8.46 17.61
C CYS A 232 -20.83 -7.78 19.00
N GLY A 233 -20.61 -6.46 19.04
CA GLY A 233 -20.77 -5.63 20.24
C GLY A 233 -22.24 -5.39 20.61
N GLU A 234 -23.12 -5.14 19.64
CA GLU A 234 -24.55 -4.89 19.86
C GLU A 234 -25.33 -6.15 20.26
N ALA A 235 -25.11 -7.29 19.60
CA ALA A 235 -25.76 -8.56 19.96
C ALA A 235 -25.35 -9.03 21.37
N ARG A 236 -24.08 -8.82 21.76
CA ARG A 236 -23.59 -9.09 23.12
C ARG A 236 -24.18 -8.12 24.15
N ARG A 237 -24.49 -6.89 23.75
CA ARG A 237 -25.12 -5.87 24.59
C ARG A 237 -26.62 -6.13 24.77
N GLU A 238 -27.33 -6.51 23.70
CA GLU A 238 -28.73 -6.94 23.75
C GLU A 238 -28.92 -8.18 24.62
N SER A 239 -28.10 -9.23 24.46
CA SER A 239 -28.16 -10.41 25.34
C SER A 239 -27.90 -10.07 26.81
N ARG A 240 -27.01 -9.11 27.11
CA ARG A 240 -26.70 -8.67 28.48
C ARG A 240 -27.80 -7.80 29.08
N THR A 241 -28.43 -6.94 28.28
CA THR A 241 -29.58 -6.13 28.71
C THR A 241 -30.83 -6.99 28.93
N MET A 242 -31.07 -7.99 28.09
CA MET A 242 -32.14 -8.99 28.29
C MET A 242 -31.95 -9.83 29.55
N SER A 243 -30.72 -10.28 29.84
CA SER A 243 -30.47 -11.08 31.04
C SER A 243 -30.61 -10.26 32.32
N VAL A 244 -30.19 -8.99 32.32
CA VAL A 244 -30.40 -8.07 33.47
C VAL A 244 -31.88 -7.74 33.66
N SER A 245 -32.65 -7.52 32.58
CA SER A 245 -34.10 -7.26 32.70
C SER A 245 -34.88 -8.48 33.20
N ILE A 246 -34.51 -9.69 32.78
CA ILE A 246 -35.10 -10.95 33.29
C ILE A 246 -34.84 -11.09 34.78
N VAL A 247 -33.58 -10.91 35.24
CA VAL A 247 -33.23 -11.00 36.67
C VAL A 247 -33.98 -9.95 37.49
N LYS A 248 -34.05 -8.70 37.01
CA LYS A 248 -34.78 -7.63 37.70
C LYS A 248 -36.29 -7.94 37.81
N SER A 249 -36.90 -8.46 36.74
CA SER A 249 -38.31 -8.86 36.74
C SER A 249 -38.63 -10.04 37.66
N PHE A 250 -37.63 -10.88 37.98
CA PHE A 250 -37.75 -12.00 38.92
C PHE A 250 -37.63 -11.52 40.36
N VAL A 251 -36.70 -10.60 40.63
CA VAL A 251 -36.53 -9.96 41.94
C VAL A 251 -37.76 -9.13 42.30
N ASP A 252 -38.26 -8.29 41.38
CA ASP A 252 -39.44 -7.44 41.61
C ASP A 252 -40.70 -8.27 41.92
N ARG A 253 -40.87 -9.43 41.25
CA ARG A 253 -41.99 -10.37 41.50
C ARG A 253 -41.94 -11.00 42.88
N ASN A 254 -40.75 -11.34 43.37
CA ASN A 254 -40.60 -11.93 44.70
C ASN A 254 -40.73 -10.89 45.83
N SER A 255 -40.41 -9.62 45.59
CA SER A 255 -40.61 -8.55 46.57
C SER A 255 -42.07 -8.11 46.74
N THR A 256 -42.96 -8.42 45.80
CA THR A 256 -44.40 -8.11 45.89
C THR A 256 -45.24 -9.21 46.54
N MET A 257 -44.62 -10.32 46.96
CA MET A 257 -45.29 -11.46 47.61
C MET A 257 -45.11 -11.53 49.13
N HIS A 258 -44.68 -10.45 49.77
CA HIS A 258 -44.60 -10.31 51.22
C HIS A 258 -45.46 -9.16 51.74
#